data_AF-A0A534RTW5-F1
#
_entry.id   AF-A0A534RTW5-F1
#
_cell.length_a   1.000
_cell.length_b   1.000
_cell.length_c   1.000
_cell.angle_alpha   90.00
_cell.angle_beta   90.00
_cell.angle_gamma   90.00
#
_symmetry.space_group_name_H-M   'P 1'
#
loop_
_entity.id
_entity.type
_entity.pdbx_description
1 polymer ?
#
loop_
_entity_poly.entity_id
_entity_poly.type
_entity_poly.pdbx_seq_one_letter_code
_entity_poly.pdbx_strand_id
1 'polypeptide(L)' 'MNYKGIAKGKTIELAELLPYPDGQPVSVEVEPLAEQPQAGSPLAIRQVMHEPPHLTGEDVDELERA' A
#
# COMPACT_ATOMS: atom_id res chain seq x y z
N MET A 1 25.58 -4.72 -1.73
CA MET A 1 25.38 -5.44 -3.00
C MET A 1 24.04 -4.98 -3.55
N ASN A 2 24.01 -4.25 -4.68
CA ASN A 2 22.77 -3.74 -5.27
C ASN A 2 22.23 -4.77 -6.25
N TYR A 3 21.08 -5.38 -5.96
CA TYR A 3 20.40 -6.28 -6.88
C TYR A 3 19.68 -5.46 -7.94
N LYS A 4 20.00 -5.70 -9.22
CA LYS A 4 19.41 -4.99 -10.36
C LYS A 4 18.54 -5.95 -11.16
N GLY A 5 17.22 -5.86 -10.97
CA GLY A 5 16.24 -6.52 -11.84
C GLY A 5 15.84 -5.59 -12.99
N ILE A 6 15.56 -6.16 -14.17
CA ILE A 6 14.95 -5.44 -15.30
C ILE A 6 13.53 -5.97 -15.48
N ALA A 7 12.51 -5.16 -15.18
CA ALA A 7 11.12 -5.45 -15.48
C ALA A 7 10.59 -4.46 -16.51
N LYS A 8 10.19 -4.94 -17.69
CA LYS A 8 9.68 -4.10 -18.81
C LYS A 8 10.57 -2.88 -19.11
N GLY A 9 11.89 -3.03 -19.02
CA GLY A 9 12.86 -1.96 -19.27
C GLY A 9 13.05 -0.95 -18.13
N LYS A 10 12.36 -1.11 -17.00
CA LYS A 10 12.57 -0.32 -15.77
C LYS A 10 13.53 -1.06 -14.83
N THR A 11 14.39 -0.30 -14.18
CA THR A 11 15.28 -0.81 -13.12
C THR A 11 14.49 -0.95 -11.83
N ILE A 12 14.54 -2.13 -11.21
CA ILE A 12 14.03 -2.36 -9.86
C ILE A 12 15.22 -2.29 -8.90
N GLU A 13 15.10 -1.43 -7.91
CA GLU A 13 16.03 -1.33 -6.79
C GLU A 13 15.32 -1.77 -5.51
N LEU A 14 15.97 -2.63 -4.74
CA LEU A 14 15.46 -3.03 -3.44
C LEU A 14 15.87 -1.96 -2.43
N ALA A 15 14.91 -1.50 -1.63
CA ALA A 15 15.17 -0.53 -0.56
C ALA A 15 16.10 -1.10 0.51
N GLU A 16 16.02 -2.42 0.74
CA GLU A 16 16.79 -3.13 1.75
C GLU A 16 17.45 -4.38 1.15
N LEU A 17 18.53 -4.82 1.81
CA LEU A 17 19.19 -6.07 1.46
C LEU A 17 18.32 -7.25 1.88
N LEU A 18 18.14 -8.21 0.98
CA LEU A 18 17.42 -9.44 1.31
C LEU A 18 18.30 -10.31 2.23
N PRO A 19 17.72 -10.94 3.26
CA PRO A 19 18.45 -11.78 4.21
C PRO A 19 18.72 -13.19 3.64
N TYR A 20 19.01 -13.30 2.35
CA TYR A 20 19.26 -14.58 1.69
C TYR A 20 20.77 -14.76 1.40
N PRO A 21 21.32 -15.96 1.62
CA PRO A 21 22.69 -16.30 1.26
C PRO A 21 22.95 -16.17 -0.25
N ASP A 22 24.19 -15.86 -0.60
CA ASP A 22 24.65 -15.85 -1.99
C ASP A 22 24.46 -17.24 -2.63
N GLY A 23 23.95 -17.25 -3.88
CA GLY A 23 23.71 -18.47 -4.65
C GLY A 23 22.39 -19.19 -4.33
N GLN A 24 21.61 -18.73 -3.35
CA GLN A 24 20.28 -19.25 -3.11
C GLN A 24 19.29 -18.76 -4.20
N PRO A 25 18.57 -19.65 -4.90
CA PRO A 25 17.51 -19.24 -5.79
C PRO A 25 16.34 -18.65 -4.98
N VAL A 26 15.87 -17.47 -5.37
CA VAL A 26 14.75 -16.77 -4.75
C VAL A 26 13.74 -16.40 -5.83
N SER A 27 12.45 -16.63 -5.56
CA SER A 27 11.35 -16.15 -6.39
C SER A 27 10.83 -14.84 -5.81
N VAL A 28 10.63 -13.83 -6.66
CA VAL A 28 10.16 -12.51 -6.27
C VAL A 28 8.91 -12.19 -7.08
N GLU A 29 7.84 -11.80 -6.40
CA GLU A 29 6.62 -11.28 -7.01
C GLU A 29 6.60 -9.77 -6.85
N VAL A 30 6.19 -9.05 -7.91
CA VAL A 30 6.16 -7.59 -7.93
C VAL A 30 4.71 -7.17 -8.14
N GLU A 31 4.13 -6.57 -7.11
CA GLU A 31 2.81 -5.96 -7.19
C GLU A 31 2.93 -4.46 -7.48
N PRO A 32 2.03 -3.87 -8.29
CA PRO A 32 1.92 -2.43 -8.39
C PRO A 32 1.64 -1.85 -7.00
N LEU A 33 2.47 -0.91 -6.55
CA LEU A 33 2.13 -0.13 -5.36
C LEU A 33 0.86 0.66 -5.69
N ALA A 34 -0.26 0.26 -5.11
CA ALA A 34 -1.47 1.06 -5.19
C ALA A 34 -1.16 2.42 -4.59
N GLU A 35 -1.37 3.48 -5.36
CA GLU A 35 -1.27 4.85 -4.84
C GLU A 35 -2.21 4.94 -3.64
N GLN A 36 -1.64 5.11 -2.45
CA GLN A 36 -2.45 5.40 -1.28
C GLN A 36 -3.14 6.73 -1.55
N PRO A 37 -4.48 6.80 -1.46
CA PRO A 37 -5.16 8.04 -1.68
C PRO A 37 -4.68 9.07 -0.67
N GLN A 38 -4.47 10.30 -1.14
CA GLN A 38 -4.05 11.40 -0.30
C GLN A 38 -4.99 11.52 0.91
N ALA A 39 -4.43 11.71 2.11
CA ALA A 39 -5.20 11.91 3.32
C ALA A 39 -6.23 13.04 3.13
N GLY A 40 -7.49 12.76 3.46
CA GLY A 40 -8.61 13.71 3.26
C GLY A 40 -9.14 13.80 1.82
N SER A 41 -8.59 13.05 0.87
CA SER A 41 -9.21 12.95 -0.46
C SER A 41 -10.57 12.24 -0.40
N PRO A 42 -11.52 12.53 -1.30
CA PRO A 42 -12.81 11.83 -1.34
C PRO A 42 -12.67 10.30 -1.41
N LEU A 43 -11.61 9.82 -2.08
CA LEU A 43 -11.34 8.38 -2.21
C LEU A 43 -10.84 7.79 -0.89
N ALA A 44 -9.93 8.46 -0.17
CA ALA A 44 -9.49 8.04 1.16
C ALA A 44 -10.65 8.02 2.15
N ILE A 45 -11.47 9.07 2.17
CA ILE A 45 -12.65 9.15 3.04
C ILE A 45 -13.58 7.97 2.73
N ARG A 46 -13.95 7.79 1.46
CA ARG A 46 -14.83 6.70 1.04
C ARG A 46 -14.29 5.31 1.41
N GLN A 47 -12.98 5.08 1.28
CA GLN A 47 -12.36 3.82 1.70
C GLN A 47 -12.56 3.58 3.19
N VAL A 48 -12.25 4.56 4.02
CA VAL A 48 -12.43 4.48 5.49
C VAL A 48 -13.90 4.27 5.86
N MET A 49 -14.85 4.93 5.19
CA MET A 49 -16.29 4.70 5.45
C MET A 49 -16.73 3.25 5.20
N HIS A 50 -16.06 2.56 4.26
CA HIS A 50 -16.34 1.17 3.90
C HIS A 50 -15.52 0.16 4.71
N GLU A 51 -14.59 0.59 5.57
CA GLU A 51 -13.88 -0.30 6.48
C GLU A 51 -14.73 -0.61 7.72
N PRO A 52 -14.67 -1.84 8.28
CA PRO A 52 -15.31 -2.15 9.55
C PRO A 52 -14.69 -1.36 10.72
N PRO A 53 -15.48 -0.89 11.70
CA PRO A 53 -16.94 -0.92 11.75
C PRO A 53 -17.51 0.14 10.81
N HIS A 54 -18.26 -0.29 9.79
CA HIS A 54 -18.80 0.61 8.77
C HIS A 54 -19.51 1.79 9.44
N LEU A 55 -19.34 2.99 8.87
CA LEU A 55 -20.06 4.16 9.39
C LEU A 55 -21.56 3.95 9.22
N THR A 56 -22.27 4.23 10.30
CA THR A 56 -23.72 4.24 10.39
C THR A 56 -24.24 5.68 10.39
N GLY A 57 -25.55 5.87 10.26
CA GLY A 57 -26.15 7.20 10.39
C GLY A 57 -25.93 7.82 11.78
N GLU A 58 -25.82 6.99 12.82
CA GLU A 58 -25.61 7.45 14.20
C GLU A 58 -24.25 8.13 14.37
N ASP A 59 -23.21 7.65 13.69
CA ASP A 59 -21.87 8.24 13.72
C ASP A 59 -21.86 9.65 13.12
N VAL A 60 -22.72 9.90 12.11
CA VAL A 60 -22.89 11.23 11.50
C VAL A 60 -23.67 12.15 12.43
N ASP A 61 -24.76 11.65 13.02
CA ASP A 61 -25.58 12.40 13.97
C ASP A 61 -24.77 12.84 15.22
N GLU A 62 -23.85 11.99 15.70
CA GLU A 62 -22.95 12.32 16.80
C GLU A 62 -21.95 13.43 16.42
N LEU A 63 -21.36 13.34 15.22
CA LEU A 63 -20.42 14.34 14.71
C LEU A 63 -21.08 15.72 14.55
N GLU A 64 -22.31 15.80 14.06
CA GLU A 64 -23.02 17.08 13.87
C GLU A 64 -23.44 17.75 15.20
N ARG A 65 -23.47 17.00 16.30
CA ARG A 65 -23.83 17.53 17.63
C ARG A 65 -22.65 18.10 18.42
N ALA A 66 -21.41 17.83 18.00
CA ALA A 66 -20.18 18.25 18.67
C ALA A 66 -19.72 19.65 18.23
#